data_AF-A0A6P8JC87-F1
#
_entry.id   AF-A0A6P8JC87-F1
#
_cell.length_a   1.000
_cell.length_b   1.000
_cell.length_c   1.000
_cell.angle_alpha   90.00
_cell.angle_beta   90.00
_cell.angle_gamma   90.00
#
_symmetry.space_group_name_H-M   'P 1'
#
loop_
_entity.id
_entity.type
_entity.pdbx_description
1 polymer ?
#
loop_
_entity_poly.entity_id
_entity_poly.type
_entity_poly.pdbx_seq_one_letter_code
_entity_poly.pdbx_strand_id
1 'polypeptide(L)'
;MSARTKRLKYNITELDHEFHYFIKNMSCRAVMRLPYTYRCRMATQASDCKHIINFFNYFRMMYCSIDIDDKATEVLFMLLFSFICVAFLWLMSFSIGTYYSPVLKIISLKLHMNEYLAGVTFLAFGNCSPEIIANLMPVRADAPIFTITVGNTLAIILLSGGTVCFLRPFRMNGHSTLRDLLFLLLGVEVLRFVMIKEGAVTLGEGIVLFLIYVVYVAINIADLALLRYYIRKLRRELEYLESLTPQPIKEINAKLRKLISWEEQDDIGIKDTTKYRRSRDTGNHFSNMTSSGYFVTPIPERRSEHVDYESNRTALYDSENPRNLQLFTEFLQSLNPVDPEAWQLGGWSNRIYLIARCPLVFVLQLFIPVVDYEKVKHGWSKLLNCTQIVTNPFVVITLVHSGVSSVYKSWHITLDFSVSMWSPFLTVPLAIVIFLHSRTDVPPSYHHFHGDSLARRHRTGSALRDCGHRIQSVRELHGGHL
;
A
#
# COMPACT_ATOMS: atom_id res chain seq x y z
N MET A 1 67.42 32.04 15.86
CA MET A 1 66.24 32.38 16.68
C MET A 1 65.10 31.45 16.28
N SER A 2 64.83 30.41 17.06
CA SER A 2 63.74 29.45 16.81
C SER A 2 62.47 29.95 17.47
N ALA A 3 61.49 30.41 16.69
CA ALA A 3 60.17 30.76 17.19
C ALA A 3 59.44 29.49 17.65
N ARG A 4 59.42 29.23 18.96
CA ARG A 4 58.54 28.22 19.56
C ARG A 4 57.10 28.69 19.42
N THR A 5 56.38 28.14 18.44
CA THR A 5 54.92 28.16 18.39
C THR A 5 54.40 27.44 19.64
N LYS A 6 54.08 28.21 20.69
CA LYS A 6 53.34 27.70 21.85
C LYS A 6 51.99 27.18 21.35
N ARG A 7 51.82 25.87 21.24
CA ARG A 7 50.48 25.26 21.26
C ARG A 7 49.83 25.67 22.58
N LEU A 8 48.86 26.56 22.52
CA LEU A 8 47.94 26.84 23.62
C LEU A 8 47.28 25.52 24.02
N LYS A 9 47.69 24.95 25.16
CA LYS A 9 46.93 23.90 25.83
C LYS A 9 45.68 24.58 26.38
N TYR A 10 44.54 24.35 25.73
CA TYR A 10 43.25 24.71 26.29
C TYR A 10 43.06 23.92 27.58
N ASN A 11 42.99 24.61 28.73
CA ASN A 11 42.53 24.01 29.98
C ASN A 11 41.01 23.91 29.88
N ILE A 12 40.51 22.71 29.59
CA ILE A 12 39.07 22.40 29.60
C ILE A 12 38.61 22.52 31.06
N THR A 13 37.68 23.42 31.33
CA THR A 13 37.11 23.62 32.67
C THR A 13 36.00 22.60 32.93
N GLU A 14 35.68 22.37 34.20
CA GLU A 14 34.54 21.53 34.60
C GLU A 14 33.21 22.04 34.01
N LEU A 15 33.09 23.37 33.85
CA LEU A 15 31.97 24.03 33.20
C LEU A 15 31.88 23.68 31.70
N ASP A 16 33.00 23.53 31.00
CA ASP A 16 33.02 23.11 29.60
C ASP A 16 32.51 21.67 29.45
N HIS A 17 32.81 20.80 30.43
CA HIS A 17 32.30 19.43 30.48
C HIS A 17 30.79 19.39 30.72
N GLU A 18 30.28 20.17 31.68
CA GLU A 18 28.84 20.27 31.92
C GLU A 18 28.09 20.83 30.70
N PHE A 19 28.65 21.86 30.06
CA PHE A 19 28.06 22.45 28.86
C PHE A 19 28.06 21.44 27.71
N HIS A 20 29.16 20.71 27.47
CA HIS A 20 29.19 19.66 26.45
C HIS A 20 28.19 18.53 26.73
N TYR A 21 28.05 18.14 28.00
CA TYR A 21 27.07 17.14 28.41
C TYR A 21 25.63 17.63 28.17
N PHE A 22 25.34 18.89 28.51
CA PHE A 22 24.06 19.53 28.25
C PHE A 22 23.73 19.57 26.75
N ILE A 23 24.67 20.03 25.90
CA ILE A 23 24.46 20.10 24.43
C ILE A 23 24.25 18.71 23.83
N LYS A 24 24.92 17.68 24.37
CA LYS A 24 24.76 16.29 23.92
C LYS A 24 23.37 15.73 24.25
N ASN A 25 22.80 16.10 25.40
CA ASN A 25 21.50 15.61 25.87
C ASN A 25 20.33 16.56 25.58
N MET A 26 20.57 17.67 24.88
CA MET A 26 19.54 18.66 24.57
C MET A 26 18.68 18.22 23.39
N SER A 27 17.36 18.09 23.64
CA SER A 27 16.40 17.77 22.59
C SER A 27 16.42 18.79 21.45
N CYS A 28 16.36 18.31 20.21
CA CYS A 28 16.41 19.19 19.04
C CYS A 28 15.23 20.18 18.97
N ARG A 29 14.09 19.86 19.59
CA ARG A 29 12.94 20.77 19.69
C ARG A 29 13.28 22.07 20.44
N ALA A 30 14.23 22.03 21.36
CA ALA A 30 14.64 23.21 22.11
C ALA A 30 15.40 24.24 21.25
N VAL A 31 15.91 23.85 20.06
CA VAL A 31 16.49 24.77 19.07
C VAL A 31 15.51 25.86 18.64
N MET A 32 14.21 25.53 18.53
CA MET A 32 13.15 26.47 18.17
C MET A 32 12.96 27.60 19.20
N ARG A 33 13.43 27.42 20.45
CA ARG A 33 13.30 28.41 21.53
C ARG A 33 14.46 29.40 21.60
N LEU A 34 15.55 29.15 20.87
CA LEU A 34 16.72 30.02 20.83
C LEU A 34 16.50 31.23 19.91
N PRO A 35 17.29 32.31 20.09
CA PRO A 35 17.31 33.44 19.15
C PRO A 35 17.79 32.97 17.78
N TYR A 36 17.26 33.56 16.71
CA TYR A 36 17.52 33.18 15.31
C TYR A 36 19.01 33.02 14.99
N THR A 37 19.84 33.97 15.42
CA THR A 37 21.31 33.97 15.21
C THR A 37 22.04 32.73 15.72
N TYR A 38 21.52 32.05 16.74
CA TYR A 38 22.15 30.87 17.33
C TYR A 38 21.55 29.55 16.83
N ARG A 39 20.44 29.58 16.08
CA ARG A 39 19.72 28.36 15.68
C ARG A 39 20.53 27.49 14.73
N CYS A 40 21.21 28.07 13.75
CA CYS A 40 22.05 27.28 12.84
C CYS A 40 23.23 26.62 13.58
N ARG A 41 23.94 27.39 14.42
CA ARG A 41 25.06 26.85 15.20
C ARG A 41 24.58 25.71 16.10
N MET A 42 23.45 25.91 16.79
CA MET A 42 22.88 24.89 17.66
C MET A 42 22.41 23.65 16.88
N ALA A 43 21.77 23.82 15.71
CA ALA A 43 21.31 22.72 14.87
C ALA A 43 22.45 21.81 14.37
N THR A 44 23.68 22.35 14.24
CA THR A 44 24.86 21.57 13.84
C THR A 44 25.60 20.93 15.02
N GLN A 45 25.52 21.51 16.21
CA GLN A 45 26.23 21.07 17.41
C GLN A 45 25.45 20.03 18.21
N ALA A 46 24.12 20.12 18.29
CA ALA A 46 23.29 19.15 18.98
C ALA A 46 23.35 17.78 18.29
N SER A 47 23.71 16.73 19.04
CA SER A 47 23.74 15.35 18.53
C SER A 47 22.35 14.84 18.15
N ASP A 48 21.33 15.13 18.96
CA ASP A 48 19.94 14.72 18.71
C ASP A 48 19.42 15.22 17.35
N CYS A 49 19.83 16.42 16.92
CA CYS A 49 19.45 16.98 15.62
C CYS A 49 20.05 16.22 14.42
N LYS A 50 21.09 15.40 14.64
CA LYS A 50 21.66 14.51 13.63
C LYS A 50 20.99 13.13 13.62
N HIS A 51 20.35 12.75 14.72
CA HIS A 51 19.70 11.46 14.84
C HIS A 51 18.25 11.49 14.36
N ILE A 52 17.49 12.58 14.46
CA ILE A 52 16.03 12.62 14.14
C ILE A 52 15.71 12.66 12.62
N ILE A 53 16.51 12.05 11.74
CA ILE A 53 16.42 12.27 10.29
C ILE A 53 16.35 10.96 9.49
N ASN A 54 15.41 10.89 8.55
CA ASN A 54 15.32 9.79 7.56
C ASN A 54 16.12 10.16 6.29
N PHE A 55 15.59 11.06 5.44
CA PHE A 55 16.23 11.43 4.17
C PHE A 55 16.79 12.86 4.13
N PHE A 56 16.19 13.78 4.89
CA PHE A 56 16.57 15.20 4.89
C PHE A 56 16.73 15.73 6.32
N ASN A 57 17.80 16.47 6.58
CA ASN A 57 17.97 17.21 7.82
C ASN A 57 17.21 18.54 7.73
N TYR A 58 15.94 18.48 8.14
CA TYR A 58 15.02 19.61 8.06
C TYR A 58 15.48 20.80 8.92
N PHE A 59 16.04 20.58 10.10
CA PHE A 59 16.56 21.68 10.94
C PHE A 59 17.75 22.39 10.31
N ARG A 60 18.70 21.64 9.74
CA ARG A 60 19.87 22.23 9.06
C ARG A 60 19.47 22.90 7.74
N MET A 61 18.55 22.31 6.99
CA MET A 61 17.99 22.91 5.78
C MET A 61 17.31 24.24 6.12
N MET A 62 16.44 24.23 7.13
CA MET A 62 15.64 25.39 7.55
C MET A 62 16.51 26.51 8.14
N TYR A 63 17.41 26.20 9.07
CA TYR A 63 18.17 27.26 9.78
C TYR A 63 19.53 27.58 9.18
N CYS A 64 20.20 26.66 8.49
CA CYS A 64 21.56 26.91 7.97
C CYS A 64 21.66 27.11 6.46
N SER A 65 20.69 26.63 5.67
CA SER A 65 20.70 26.81 4.21
C SER A 65 19.75 27.92 3.75
N ILE A 66 18.58 28.02 4.38
CA ILE A 66 17.55 29.03 4.07
C ILE A 66 17.75 30.30 4.90
N ASP A 67 18.48 30.21 6.03
CA ASP A 67 18.85 31.30 6.93
C ASP A 67 17.66 32.16 7.37
N ILE A 68 16.85 31.60 8.28
CA ILE A 68 15.62 32.25 8.75
C ILE A 68 15.95 33.21 9.88
N ASP A 69 15.91 34.51 9.59
CA ASP A 69 16.19 35.58 10.56
C ASP A 69 14.93 36.19 11.20
N ASP A 70 13.76 36.03 10.56
CA ASP A 70 12.51 36.67 10.96
C ASP A 70 11.42 35.66 11.35
N LYS A 71 10.55 36.09 12.28
CA LYS A 71 9.38 35.30 12.68
C LYS A 71 8.38 35.11 11.53
N ALA A 72 8.25 36.10 10.64
CA ALA A 72 7.33 36.03 9.51
C ALA A 72 7.78 34.99 8.47
N THR A 73 9.08 34.93 8.16
CA THR A 73 9.66 33.95 7.24
C THR A 73 9.62 32.55 7.82
N GLU A 74 9.81 32.40 9.15
CA GLU A 74 9.63 31.13 9.86
C GLU A 74 8.19 30.60 9.71
N VAL A 75 7.18 31.44 9.97
CA VAL A 75 5.77 31.05 9.85
C VAL A 75 5.40 30.72 8.40
N LEU A 76 5.85 31.52 7.44
CA LEU A 76 5.62 31.26 6.02
C LEU A 76 6.22 29.91 5.60
N PHE A 77 7.44 29.61 6.03
CA PHE A 77 8.11 28.34 5.74
C PHE A 77 7.40 27.16 6.41
N MET A 78 6.94 27.30 7.65
CA MET A 78 6.15 26.27 8.34
C MET A 78 4.80 26.00 7.64
N LEU A 79 4.13 27.05 7.13
CA LEU A 79 2.91 26.89 6.33
C LEU A 79 3.19 26.19 5.00
N LEU A 80 4.27 26.56 4.31
CA LEU A 80 4.71 25.91 3.09
C LEU A 80 5.08 24.44 3.32
N PHE A 81 5.78 24.12 4.42
CA PHE A 81 6.09 22.76 4.82
C PHE A 81 4.82 21.95 5.12
N SER A 82 3.85 22.54 5.84
CA SER A 82 2.55 21.92 6.10
C SER A 82 1.79 21.63 4.79
N PHE A 83 1.79 22.58 3.85
CA PHE A 83 1.19 22.40 2.52
C PHE A 83 1.87 21.25 1.75
N ILE A 84 3.20 21.18 1.78
CA ILE A 84 3.97 20.08 1.17
C ILE A 84 3.60 18.74 1.82
N CYS A 85 3.46 18.67 3.16
CA CYS A 85 3.03 17.47 3.87
C CYS A 85 1.63 17.01 3.42
N VAL A 86 0.67 17.93 3.31
CA VAL A 86 -0.67 17.62 2.80
C VAL A 86 -0.62 17.13 1.35
N ALA A 87 0.21 17.77 0.50
CA ALA A 87 0.42 17.33 -0.87
C ALA A 87 1.03 15.91 -0.93
N PHE A 88 2.00 15.58 -0.07
CA PHE A 88 2.55 14.22 0.03
C PHE A 88 1.51 13.19 0.50
N LEU A 89 0.70 13.49 1.51
CA LEU A 89 -0.39 12.62 1.95
C LEU A 89 -1.40 12.38 0.81
N TRP A 90 -1.69 13.44 0.06
CA TRP A 90 -2.56 13.38 -1.10
C TRP A 90 -1.98 12.48 -2.20
N LEU A 91 -0.69 12.61 -2.52
CA LEU A 91 0.02 11.76 -3.49
C LEU A 91 0.08 10.30 -3.05
N MET A 92 0.32 10.05 -1.76
CA MET A 92 0.30 8.69 -1.20
C MET A 92 -1.08 8.04 -1.39
N SER A 93 -2.15 8.78 -1.10
CA SER A 93 -3.53 8.32 -1.33
C SER A 93 -3.78 7.99 -2.80
N PHE A 94 -3.34 8.85 -3.71
CA PHE A 94 -3.40 8.58 -5.16
C PHE A 94 -2.64 7.31 -5.53
N SER A 95 -1.39 7.18 -5.10
CA SER A 95 -0.52 6.04 -5.39
C SER A 95 -1.09 4.72 -4.88
N ILE A 96 -1.71 4.73 -3.71
CA ILE A 96 -2.37 3.55 -3.13
C ILE A 96 -3.53 3.08 -4.03
N GLY A 97 -4.34 4.02 -4.53
CA GLY A 97 -5.50 3.71 -5.37
C GLY A 97 -5.15 3.26 -6.78
N THR A 98 -4.05 3.72 -7.36
CA THR A 98 -3.67 3.44 -8.76
C THR A 98 -2.67 2.30 -8.91
N TYR A 99 -1.72 2.16 -7.99
CA TYR A 99 -0.65 1.16 -8.11
C TYR A 99 -0.77 0.04 -7.08
N TYR A 100 -0.97 0.36 -5.80
CA TYR A 100 -0.90 -0.63 -4.72
C TYR A 100 -2.11 -1.57 -4.69
N SER A 101 -3.34 -1.02 -4.73
CA SER A 101 -4.58 -1.82 -4.62
C SER A 101 -4.77 -2.83 -5.77
N PRO A 102 -4.57 -2.48 -7.06
CA PRO A 102 -4.67 -3.45 -8.16
C PRO A 102 -3.64 -4.57 -8.03
N VAL A 103 -2.37 -4.24 -7.74
CA VAL A 103 -1.29 -5.22 -7.58
C VAL A 103 -1.59 -6.19 -6.43
N LEU A 104 -2.10 -5.68 -5.31
CA LEU A 104 -2.52 -6.50 -4.17
C LEU A 104 -3.63 -7.49 -4.57
N LYS A 105 -4.66 -7.04 -5.31
CA LYS A 105 -5.73 -7.91 -5.82
C LYS A 105 -5.18 -8.99 -6.74
N ILE A 106 -4.24 -8.64 -7.61
CA ILE A 106 -3.61 -9.58 -8.55
C ILE A 106 -2.84 -10.65 -7.79
N ILE A 107 -1.97 -10.26 -6.85
CA ILE A 107 -1.19 -11.20 -6.03
C ILE A 107 -2.13 -12.13 -5.25
N SER A 108 -3.21 -11.57 -4.68
CA SER A 108 -4.19 -12.34 -3.92
C SER A 108 -4.95 -13.36 -4.79
N LEU A 109 -5.28 -12.98 -6.03
CA LEU A 109 -5.84 -13.88 -7.04
C LEU A 109 -4.85 -15.00 -7.40
N LYS A 110 -3.55 -14.68 -7.54
CA LYS A 110 -2.52 -15.67 -7.89
C LYS A 110 -2.28 -16.68 -6.79
N LEU A 111 -2.28 -16.25 -5.54
CA LEU A 111 -2.09 -17.13 -4.39
C LEU A 111 -3.38 -17.85 -3.98
N HIS A 112 -4.46 -17.69 -4.76
CA HIS A 112 -5.78 -18.24 -4.45
C HIS A 112 -6.18 -17.93 -3.01
N MET A 113 -6.05 -16.69 -2.59
CA MET A 113 -6.52 -16.23 -1.27
C MET A 113 -7.95 -15.70 -1.41
N ASN A 114 -8.65 -15.49 -0.31
CA ASN A 114 -9.90 -14.71 -0.30
C ASN A 114 -9.60 -13.25 0.09
N GLU A 115 -10.54 -12.32 -0.14
CA GLU A 115 -10.33 -10.88 0.12
C GLU A 115 -9.95 -10.62 1.58
N TYR A 116 -10.56 -11.37 2.50
CA TYR A 116 -10.29 -11.30 3.93
C TYR A 116 -8.83 -11.70 4.28
N LEU A 117 -8.36 -12.87 3.83
CA LEU A 117 -7.00 -13.34 4.11
C LEU A 117 -5.95 -12.42 3.48
N ALA A 118 -6.22 -11.92 2.27
CA ALA A 118 -5.38 -10.93 1.59
C ALA A 118 -5.25 -9.63 2.41
N GLY A 119 -6.35 -9.17 3.00
CA GLY A 119 -6.36 -8.01 3.90
C GLY A 119 -5.55 -8.23 5.18
N VAL A 120 -5.73 -9.37 5.84
CA VAL A 120 -5.02 -9.70 7.08
C VAL A 120 -3.52 -9.93 6.88
N THR A 121 -3.09 -10.34 5.70
CA THR A 121 -1.69 -10.69 5.44
C THR A 121 -0.96 -9.63 4.63
N PHE A 122 -1.25 -9.49 3.33
CA PHE A 122 -0.49 -8.62 2.44
C PHE A 122 -0.75 -7.14 2.68
N LEU A 123 -2.01 -6.74 2.89
CA LEU A 123 -2.32 -5.34 3.20
C LEU A 123 -1.69 -4.93 4.54
N ALA A 124 -1.81 -5.79 5.56
CA ALA A 124 -1.17 -5.58 6.85
C ALA A 124 0.37 -5.50 6.73
N PHE A 125 0.99 -6.45 6.03
CA PHE A 125 2.44 -6.45 5.80
C PHE A 125 2.92 -5.20 5.04
N GLY A 126 2.20 -4.79 3.99
CA GLY A 126 2.57 -3.59 3.23
C GLY A 126 2.45 -2.30 4.05
N ASN A 127 1.48 -2.22 4.97
CA ASN A 127 1.35 -1.10 5.90
C ASN A 127 2.43 -1.10 6.99
N CYS A 128 2.84 -2.28 7.48
CA CYS A 128 3.86 -2.40 8.53
C CYS A 128 5.29 -2.34 7.99
N SER A 129 5.53 -2.62 6.71
CA SER A 129 6.88 -2.64 6.12
C SER A 129 7.66 -1.32 6.30
N PRO A 130 7.07 -0.14 6.04
CA PRO A 130 7.76 1.13 6.30
C PRO A 130 8.09 1.34 7.79
N GLU A 131 7.23 0.87 8.69
CA GLU A 131 7.46 0.97 10.13
C GLU A 131 8.62 0.08 10.59
N ILE A 132 8.71 -1.15 10.06
CA ILE A 132 9.84 -2.05 10.33
C ILE A 132 11.15 -1.39 9.86
N ILE A 133 11.19 -0.90 8.62
CA ILE A 133 12.38 -0.20 8.09
C ILE A 133 12.71 1.01 8.95
N ALA A 134 11.70 1.78 9.37
CA ALA A 134 11.89 2.94 10.22
C ALA A 134 12.45 2.62 11.60
N ASN A 135 12.03 1.51 12.20
CA ASN A 135 12.54 1.05 13.50
C ASN A 135 13.95 0.46 13.41
N LEU A 136 14.39 0.00 12.23
CA LEU A 136 15.77 -0.45 11.99
C LEU A 136 16.74 0.70 11.73
N MET A 137 16.25 1.91 11.42
CA MET A 137 17.14 3.05 11.15
C MET A 137 17.83 3.53 12.44
N PRO A 138 19.11 3.98 12.37
CA PRO A 138 19.87 4.44 13.54
C PRO A 138 19.17 5.55 14.35
N VAL A 139 18.30 6.34 13.71
CA VAL A 139 17.43 7.35 14.35
C VAL A 139 16.59 6.79 15.50
N ARG A 140 16.18 5.51 15.43
CA ARG A 140 15.31 4.87 16.42
C ARG A 140 16.07 4.09 17.49
N ALA A 141 17.41 4.06 17.47
CA ALA A 141 18.22 3.25 18.39
C ALA A 141 17.93 3.57 19.88
N ASP A 142 17.78 4.85 20.22
CA ASP A 142 17.54 5.31 21.59
C ASP A 142 16.06 5.68 21.85
N ALA A 143 15.17 5.44 20.89
CA ALA A 143 13.76 5.80 21.01
C ALA A 143 12.98 4.71 21.78
N PRO A 144 11.91 5.07 22.53
CA PRO A 144 11.04 4.09 23.18
C PRO A 144 10.13 3.39 22.15
N ILE A 145 10.68 2.48 21.35
CA ILE A 145 10.02 1.81 20.21
C ILE A 145 8.70 1.16 20.66
N PHE A 146 8.67 0.54 21.84
CA PHE A 146 7.48 -0.07 22.42
C PHE A 146 6.29 0.90 22.49
N THR A 147 6.45 2.03 23.18
CA THR A 147 5.37 3.02 23.39
C THR A 147 4.92 3.60 22.05
N ILE A 148 5.86 3.79 21.12
CA ILE A 148 5.56 4.30 19.78
C ILE A 148 4.71 3.29 18.99
N THR A 149 5.10 2.02 18.94
CA THR A 149 4.39 1.00 18.15
C THR A 149 3.03 0.65 18.76
N VAL A 150 2.92 0.54 20.08
CA VAL A 150 1.62 0.32 20.75
C VAL A 150 0.69 1.52 20.51
N GLY A 151 1.20 2.75 20.64
CA GLY A 151 0.44 3.96 20.34
C GLY A 151 -0.03 4.02 18.88
N ASN A 152 0.84 3.70 17.93
CA ASN A 152 0.49 3.64 16.50
C ASN A 152 -0.59 2.59 16.22
N THR A 153 -0.44 1.40 16.79
CA THR A 153 -1.40 0.30 16.63
C THR A 153 -2.78 0.67 17.17
N LEU A 154 -2.84 1.28 18.36
CA LEU A 154 -4.09 1.77 18.94
C LEU A 154 -4.73 2.87 18.08
N ALA A 155 -3.94 3.78 17.52
CA ALA A 155 -4.44 4.81 16.62
C ALA A 155 -5.02 4.21 15.34
N ILE A 156 -4.37 3.20 14.75
CA ILE A 156 -4.86 2.50 13.57
C ILE A 156 -6.20 1.80 13.86
N ILE A 157 -6.31 1.07 14.98
CA ILE A 157 -7.53 0.34 15.33
C ILE A 157 -8.68 1.33 15.63
N LEU A 158 -8.45 2.32 16.50
CA LEU A 158 -9.50 3.20 16.99
C LEU A 158 -9.85 4.30 15.98
N LEU A 159 -8.86 5.00 15.42
CA LEU A 159 -9.13 6.11 14.49
C LEU A 159 -9.41 5.59 13.08
N SER A 160 -8.52 4.77 12.50
CA SER A 160 -8.73 4.29 11.12
C SER A 160 -9.87 3.28 11.07
N GLY A 161 -9.84 2.25 11.92
CA GLY A 161 -10.91 1.25 12.00
C GLY A 161 -12.26 1.88 12.37
N GLY A 162 -12.29 2.74 13.38
CA GLY A 162 -13.51 3.46 13.79
C GLY A 162 -14.07 4.35 12.68
N THR A 163 -13.22 5.08 11.96
CA THR A 163 -13.65 5.94 10.83
C THR A 163 -14.26 5.11 9.70
N VAL A 164 -13.69 3.94 9.36
CA VAL A 164 -14.25 3.07 8.31
C VAL A 164 -15.61 2.53 8.73
N CYS A 165 -15.75 2.05 9.97
CA CYS A 165 -17.03 1.58 10.52
C CYS A 165 -18.10 2.68 10.56
N PHE A 166 -17.69 3.93 10.81
CA PHE A 166 -18.58 5.09 10.85
C PHE A 166 -18.99 5.55 9.44
N LEU A 167 -18.06 5.61 8.49
CA LEU A 167 -18.32 6.12 7.14
C LEU A 167 -19.12 5.14 6.28
N ARG A 168 -18.83 3.84 6.38
CA ARG A 168 -19.49 2.80 5.58
C ARG A 168 -19.79 1.59 6.46
N PRO A 169 -20.97 1.49 7.08
CA PRO A 169 -21.31 0.31 7.87
C PRO A 169 -21.39 -0.92 6.95
N PHE A 170 -20.63 -1.96 7.25
CA PHE A 170 -20.64 -3.25 6.55
C PHE A 170 -20.83 -4.40 7.55
N ARG A 171 -21.33 -5.55 7.08
CA ARG A 171 -21.49 -6.73 7.93
C ARG A 171 -20.15 -7.48 7.99
N MET A 172 -19.61 -7.64 9.20
CA MET A 172 -18.35 -8.33 9.43
C MET A 172 -18.59 -9.80 9.83
N ASN A 173 -17.68 -10.70 9.45
CA ASN A 173 -17.77 -12.10 9.85
C ASN A 173 -17.37 -12.26 11.31
N GLY A 174 -18.31 -12.65 12.17
CA GLY A 174 -18.09 -12.75 13.62
C GLY A 174 -16.98 -13.74 14.00
N HIS A 175 -16.92 -14.89 13.32
CA HIS A 175 -15.91 -15.92 13.60
C HIS A 175 -14.47 -15.41 13.36
N SER A 176 -14.25 -14.82 12.17
CA SER A 176 -12.95 -14.29 11.77
C SER A 176 -12.54 -13.10 12.65
N THR A 177 -13.47 -12.20 12.96
CA THR A 177 -13.23 -11.06 13.86
C THR A 177 -12.84 -11.50 15.25
N LEU A 178 -13.56 -12.47 15.82
CA LEU A 178 -13.28 -12.96 17.16
C LEU A 178 -11.90 -13.61 17.23
N ARG A 179 -11.55 -14.45 16.25
CA ARG A 179 -10.20 -15.02 16.15
C ARG A 179 -9.15 -13.92 16.17
N ASP A 180 -9.25 -12.94 15.29
CA ASP A 180 -8.22 -11.91 15.14
C ASP A 180 -8.08 -11.06 16.40
N LEU A 181 -9.20 -10.71 17.05
CA LEU A 181 -9.20 -9.99 18.31
C LEU A 181 -8.56 -10.80 19.45
N LEU A 182 -8.82 -12.11 19.52
CA LEU A 182 -8.20 -12.98 20.51
C LEU A 182 -6.69 -13.09 20.32
N PHE A 183 -6.20 -13.21 19.08
CA PHE A 183 -4.76 -13.22 18.80
C PHE A 183 -4.10 -11.87 19.07
N LEU A 184 -4.79 -10.77 18.76
CA LEU A 184 -4.34 -9.43 19.12
C LEU A 184 -4.21 -9.28 20.64
N LEU A 185 -5.25 -9.67 21.39
CA LEU A 185 -5.25 -9.61 22.86
C LEU A 185 -4.14 -10.48 23.45
N LEU A 186 -3.96 -11.69 22.93
CA LEU A 186 -2.87 -12.58 23.32
C LEU A 186 -1.50 -11.93 23.07
N GLY A 187 -1.29 -11.35 21.90
CA GLY A 187 -0.03 -10.68 21.56
C GLY A 187 0.27 -9.49 22.48
N VAL A 188 -0.75 -8.67 22.78
CA VAL A 188 -0.61 -7.51 23.68
C VAL A 188 -0.33 -7.95 25.12
N GLU A 189 -1.02 -8.98 25.63
CA GLU A 189 -0.79 -9.47 26.99
C GLU A 189 0.57 -10.18 27.14
N VAL A 190 1.00 -10.96 26.14
CA VAL A 190 2.35 -11.57 26.16
C VAL A 190 3.42 -10.48 26.12
N LEU A 191 3.25 -9.47 25.27
CA LEU A 191 4.16 -8.33 25.21
C LEU A 191 4.19 -7.57 26.54
N ARG A 192 3.03 -7.31 27.14
CA ARG A 192 2.91 -6.66 28.46
C ARG A 192 3.62 -7.47 29.54
N PHE A 193 3.45 -8.80 29.53
CA PHE A 193 4.10 -9.70 30.49
C PHE A 193 5.63 -9.63 30.38
N VAL A 194 6.17 -9.67 29.16
CA VAL A 194 7.62 -9.53 28.89
C VAL A 194 8.14 -8.21 29.45
N MET A 195 7.42 -7.11 29.21
CA MET A 195 7.85 -5.77 29.66
C MET A 195 7.85 -5.58 31.18
N ILE A 196 6.96 -6.27 31.91
CA ILE A 196 6.89 -6.17 33.38
C ILE A 196 8.01 -6.95 34.05
N LYS A 197 8.44 -8.06 33.44
CA LYS A 197 9.32 -9.02 34.09
C LYS A 197 10.76 -8.53 34.22
N GLU A 198 11.31 -7.93 33.17
CA GLU A 198 12.67 -7.41 33.12
C GLU A 198 12.70 -6.22 32.17
N GLY A 199 13.28 -5.08 32.57
CA GLY A 199 13.25 -3.83 31.79
C GLY A 199 13.96 -3.87 30.41
N ALA A 200 14.38 -5.05 29.95
CA ALA A 200 14.97 -5.30 28.66
C ALA A 200 14.42 -6.60 28.05
N VAL A 201 14.11 -6.57 26.75
CA VAL A 201 13.59 -7.74 26.02
C VAL A 201 14.74 -8.65 25.61
N THR A 202 14.67 -9.93 26.00
CA THR A 202 15.64 -10.94 25.58
C THR A 202 15.32 -11.45 24.17
N LEU A 203 16.34 -11.97 23.46
CA LEU A 203 16.16 -12.55 22.11
C LEU A 203 15.11 -13.68 22.11
N GLY A 204 15.06 -14.48 23.18
CA GLY A 204 14.10 -15.56 23.34
C GLY A 204 12.65 -15.07 23.41
N GLU A 205 12.39 -13.99 24.16
CA GLU A 205 11.07 -13.36 24.25
C GLU A 205 10.63 -12.76 22.91
N GLY A 206 11.58 -12.17 22.17
CA GLY A 206 11.35 -11.71 20.81
C GLY A 206 10.94 -12.84 19.86
N ILE A 207 11.59 -14.01 19.95
CA ILE A 207 11.23 -15.20 19.17
C ILE A 207 9.81 -15.69 19.53
N VAL A 208 9.44 -15.68 20.81
CA VAL A 208 8.08 -16.06 21.25
C VAL A 208 7.02 -15.15 20.62
N LEU A 209 7.23 -13.82 20.65
CA LEU A 209 6.32 -12.86 20.03
C LEU A 209 6.21 -13.07 18.51
N PHE A 210 7.33 -13.33 17.84
CA PHE A 210 7.34 -13.65 16.42
C PHE A 210 6.58 -14.96 16.11
N LEU A 211 6.77 -15.99 16.94
CA LEU A 211 6.11 -17.29 16.77
C LEU A 211 4.58 -17.19 16.92
N ILE A 212 4.07 -16.32 17.81
CA ILE A 212 2.64 -16.04 17.91
C ILE A 212 2.08 -15.52 16.58
N TYR A 213 2.79 -14.60 15.91
CA TYR A 213 2.39 -14.09 14.60
C TYR A 213 2.40 -15.20 13.52
N VAL A 214 3.44 -16.05 13.50
CA VAL A 214 3.51 -17.18 12.55
C VAL A 214 2.34 -18.15 12.76
N VAL A 215 2.03 -18.49 14.02
CA VAL A 215 0.88 -19.35 14.37
C VAL A 215 -0.44 -18.70 13.96
N TYR A 216 -0.61 -17.39 14.19
CA TYR A 216 -1.79 -16.64 13.75
C TYR A 216 -2.00 -16.73 12.23
N VAL A 217 -0.95 -16.50 11.43
CA VAL A 217 -1.03 -16.61 9.97
C VAL A 217 -1.34 -18.05 9.55
N ALA A 218 -0.71 -19.05 10.17
CA ALA A 218 -0.97 -20.46 9.88
C ALA A 218 -2.43 -20.85 10.14
N ILE A 219 -3.03 -20.39 11.23
CA ILE A 219 -4.44 -20.64 11.56
C ILE A 219 -5.37 -19.96 10.55
N ASN A 220 -5.05 -18.74 10.11
CA ASN A 220 -5.81 -18.06 9.06
C ASN A 220 -5.79 -18.83 7.73
N ILE A 221 -4.64 -19.40 7.36
CA ILE A 221 -4.52 -20.25 6.16
C ILE A 221 -5.29 -21.56 6.35
N ALA A 222 -5.22 -22.17 7.53
CA ALA A 222 -5.98 -23.39 7.85
C ALA A 222 -7.50 -23.16 7.78
N ASP A 223 -7.99 -22.01 8.28
CA ASP A 223 -9.39 -21.61 8.20
C ASP A 223 -9.87 -21.44 6.74
N LEU A 224 -9.03 -20.86 5.87
CA LEU A 224 -9.34 -20.79 4.43
C LEU A 224 -9.43 -22.19 3.80
N ALA A 225 -8.51 -23.08 4.16
CA ALA A 225 -8.53 -24.46 3.68
C ALA A 225 -9.79 -25.21 4.16
N LEU A 226 -10.17 -25.03 5.42
CA LEU A 226 -11.40 -25.57 5.99
C LEU A 226 -12.65 -25.02 5.30
N LEU A 227 -12.72 -23.71 5.07
CA LEU A 227 -13.82 -23.08 4.34
C LEU A 227 -14.01 -23.73 2.96
N ARG A 228 -12.93 -23.90 2.20
CA ARG A 228 -12.98 -24.56 0.88
C ARG A 228 -13.37 -26.03 0.96
N TYR A 229 -12.92 -26.72 1.99
CA TYR A 229 -13.36 -28.09 2.24
C TYR A 229 -14.87 -28.16 2.51
N TYR A 230 -15.40 -27.27 3.36
CA TYR A 230 -16.83 -27.18 3.64
C TYR A 230 -17.66 -26.81 2.41
N ILE A 231 -17.20 -25.89 1.56
CA ILE A 231 -17.85 -25.56 0.29
C ILE A 231 -17.96 -26.81 -0.60
N ARG A 232 -16.87 -27.58 -0.77
CA ARG A 232 -16.89 -28.82 -1.56
C ARG A 232 -17.81 -29.88 -0.97
N LYS A 233 -17.81 -30.04 0.36
CA LYS A 233 -18.70 -30.96 1.07
C LYS A 233 -20.16 -30.56 0.85
N LEU A 234 -20.48 -29.29 0.99
CA LEU A 234 -21.85 -28.76 0.85
C LEU A 234 -22.36 -28.91 -0.59
N ARG A 235 -21.50 -28.74 -1.60
CA ARG A 235 -21.85 -29.02 -3.01
C ARG A 235 -22.27 -30.48 -3.22
N ARG A 236 -21.50 -31.44 -2.68
CA ARG A 236 -21.83 -32.87 -2.78
C ARG A 236 -23.13 -33.22 -2.06
N GLU A 237 -23.38 -32.62 -0.89
CA GLU A 237 -24.64 -32.81 -0.17
C GLU A 237 -25.84 -32.25 -0.96
N LEU A 238 -25.68 -31.12 -1.64
CA LEU A 238 -26.70 -30.55 -2.52
C LEU A 238 -27.01 -31.46 -3.72
N GLU A 239 -25.97 -31.97 -4.39
CA GLU A 239 -26.13 -32.93 -5.50
C GLU A 239 -26.87 -34.20 -5.05
N TYR A 240 -26.55 -34.72 -3.87
CA TYR A 240 -27.27 -35.86 -3.27
C TYR A 240 -28.74 -35.52 -3.01
N LEU A 241 -29.04 -34.39 -2.38
CA LEU A 241 -30.43 -33.99 -2.08
C LEU A 241 -31.25 -33.74 -3.36
N GLU A 242 -30.63 -33.23 -4.42
CA GLU A 242 -31.28 -33.05 -5.73
C GLU A 242 -31.59 -34.41 -6.40
N SER A 243 -30.83 -35.46 -6.09
CA SER A 243 -31.08 -36.82 -6.61
C SER A 243 -32.23 -37.56 -5.93
N LEU A 244 -32.69 -37.12 -4.75
CA LEU A 244 -33.79 -37.78 -4.03
C LEU A 244 -35.16 -37.42 -4.64
N THR A 245 -36.03 -38.42 -4.80
CA THR A 245 -37.45 -38.24 -5.13
C THR A 245 -38.33 -38.73 -3.96
N PRO A 246 -39.17 -37.87 -3.33
CA PRO A 246 -39.40 -36.45 -3.60
C PRO A 246 -38.28 -35.54 -3.07
N GLN A 247 -38.01 -34.45 -3.79
CA GLN A 247 -36.96 -33.49 -3.42
C GLN A 247 -37.38 -32.63 -2.21
N PRO A 248 -36.53 -32.52 -1.16
CA PRO A 248 -36.77 -31.62 -0.03
C PRO A 248 -36.39 -30.17 -0.38
N ILE A 249 -37.24 -29.50 -1.18
CA ILE A 249 -37.01 -28.16 -1.74
C ILE A 249 -36.63 -27.12 -0.66
N LYS A 250 -37.25 -27.16 0.52
CA LYS A 250 -36.96 -26.22 1.62
C LYS A 250 -35.52 -26.34 2.11
N GLU A 251 -35.01 -27.57 2.26
CA GLU A 251 -33.65 -27.82 2.73
C GLU A 251 -32.61 -27.47 1.66
N ILE A 252 -32.89 -27.85 0.41
CA ILE A 252 -32.07 -27.50 -0.75
C ILE A 252 -31.90 -25.97 -0.83
N ASN A 253 -32.99 -25.21 -0.76
CA ASN A 253 -32.94 -23.74 -0.82
C ASN A 253 -32.17 -23.13 0.36
N ALA A 254 -32.23 -23.74 1.55
CA ALA A 254 -31.46 -23.29 2.71
C ALA A 254 -29.95 -23.53 2.52
N LYS A 255 -29.55 -24.73 2.07
CA LYS A 255 -28.15 -25.07 1.81
C LYS A 255 -27.58 -24.30 0.62
N LEU A 256 -28.37 -24.10 -0.44
CA LEU A 256 -27.98 -23.33 -1.62
C LEU A 256 -27.67 -21.86 -1.27
N ARG A 257 -28.50 -21.22 -0.43
CA ARG A 257 -28.23 -19.86 0.05
C ARG A 257 -26.92 -19.76 0.83
N LYS A 258 -26.65 -20.73 1.70
CA LYS A 258 -25.38 -20.80 2.44
C LYS A 258 -24.19 -20.97 1.49
N LEU A 259 -24.30 -21.88 0.52
CA LEU A 259 -23.27 -22.12 -0.48
C LEU A 259 -22.93 -20.85 -1.26
N ILE A 260 -23.95 -20.16 -1.80
CA ILE A 260 -23.75 -18.90 -2.54
C ILE A 260 -23.04 -17.87 -1.66
N SER A 261 -23.43 -17.72 -0.40
CA SER A 261 -22.81 -16.75 0.50
C SER A 261 -21.34 -17.06 0.81
N TRP A 262 -20.97 -18.33 0.96
CA TRP A 262 -19.58 -18.74 1.22
C TRP A 262 -18.71 -18.64 -0.04
N GLU A 263 -19.28 -18.92 -1.20
CA GLU A 263 -18.58 -18.76 -2.48
C GLU A 263 -18.33 -17.29 -2.80
N GLU A 264 -19.29 -16.41 -2.50
CA GLU A 264 -19.11 -14.96 -2.63
C GLU A 264 -18.01 -14.43 -1.70
N GLN A 265 -17.85 -15.02 -0.50
CA GLN A 265 -16.77 -14.66 0.43
C GLN A 265 -15.40 -15.23 0.04
N ASP A 266 -15.35 -16.37 -0.66
CA ASP A 266 -14.11 -17.00 -1.12
C ASP A 266 -13.65 -16.49 -2.50
N ASP A 267 -14.52 -15.81 -3.25
CA ASP A 267 -14.18 -15.25 -4.56
C ASP A 267 -13.59 -13.83 -4.45
N ILE A 268 -12.40 -13.63 -5.05
CA ILE A 268 -11.81 -12.30 -5.22
C ILE A 268 -12.22 -11.81 -6.60
N GLY A 269 -13.44 -11.30 -6.73
CA GLY A 269 -13.92 -10.74 -8.00
C GLY A 269 -13.32 -9.35 -8.25
N ILE A 270 -12.57 -9.17 -9.35
CA ILE A 270 -12.27 -7.81 -9.85
C ILE A 270 -13.53 -7.29 -10.51
N LYS A 271 -14.20 -6.40 -9.77
CA LYS A 271 -15.39 -5.68 -10.19
C LYS A 271 -14.99 -4.46 -11.01
N ASP A 272 -15.65 -4.24 -12.13
CA ASP A 272 -15.42 -3.05 -12.97
C ASP A 272 -15.76 -1.77 -12.18
N THR A 273 -14.73 -1.01 -11.81
CA THR A 273 -14.89 0.26 -11.08
C THR A 273 -14.87 1.49 -11.98
N THR A 274 -14.71 1.33 -13.30
CA THR A 274 -14.56 2.45 -14.26
C THR A 274 -15.72 3.44 -14.19
N LYS A 275 -16.96 2.94 -14.14
CA LYS A 275 -18.18 3.75 -14.03
C LYS A 275 -18.23 4.53 -12.71
N TYR A 276 -17.85 3.90 -11.61
CA TYR A 276 -17.80 4.55 -10.29
C TYR A 276 -16.73 5.66 -10.25
N ARG A 277 -15.54 5.40 -10.83
CA ARG A 277 -14.45 6.38 -10.93
C ARG A 277 -14.87 7.59 -11.78
N ARG A 278 -15.52 7.36 -12.93
CA ARG A 278 -16.08 8.41 -13.80
C ARG A 278 -17.12 9.29 -13.09
N SER A 279 -18.01 8.70 -12.29
CA SER A 279 -19.02 9.44 -11.52
C SER A 279 -18.42 10.29 -10.38
N ARG A 280 -17.25 9.91 -9.85
CA ARG A 280 -16.54 10.66 -8.81
C ARG A 280 -15.76 11.86 -9.38
N ASP A 281 -15.12 11.68 -10.53
CA ASP A 281 -14.35 12.75 -11.20
C ASP A 281 -15.23 13.82 -11.86
N THR A 282 -16.50 13.51 -12.14
CA THR A 282 -17.49 14.46 -12.70
C THR A 282 -18.15 15.34 -11.63
N GLY A 283 -17.78 15.25 -10.35
CA GLY A 283 -18.21 16.19 -9.30
C GLY A 283 -19.70 16.14 -8.89
N ASN A 284 -20.54 15.40 -9.62
CA ASN A 284 -21.99 15.33 -9.42
C ASN A 284 -22.43 14.61 -8.14
N HIS A 285 -21.50 14.15 -7.30
CA HIS A 285 -21.83 13.42 -6.06
C HIS A 285 -21.81 14.27 -4.79
N PHE A 286 -21.22 15.48 -4.82
CA PHE A 286 -21.23 16.37 -3.64
C PHE A 286 -22.63 16.97 -3.41
N SER A 287 -23.38 17.27 -4.46
CA SER A 287 -24.76 17.80 -4.39
C SER A 287 -25.78 16.77 -3.87
N ASN A 288 -25.55 15.47 -4.12
CA ASN A 288 -26.44 14.42 -3.61
C ASN A 288 -26.17 14.06 -2.14
N MET A 289 -25.01 14.42 -1.59
CA MET A 289 -24.67 14.17 -0.18
C MET A 289 -25.35 15.17 0.76
N THR A 290 -25.72 16.36 0.27
CA THR A 290 -26.43 17.37 1.06
C THR A 290 -27.95 17.15 1.12
N SER A 291 -28.53 16.34 0.23
CA SER A 291 -29.98 16.08 0.21
C SER A 291 -30.41 14.87 1.05
N SER A 292 -29.49 13.96 1.38
CA SER A 292 -29.78 12.82 2.25
C SER A 292 -29.22 13.13 3.64
N GLY A 293 -30.10 13.60 4.52
CA GLY A 293 -29.76 13.75 5.94
C GLY A 293 -29.22 12.43 6.49
N TYR A 294 -28.11 12.51 7.20
CA TYR A 294 -27.32 11.44 7.82
C TYR A 294 -26.35 10.66 6.93
N PHE A 295 -25.17 10.43 7.52
CA PHE A 295 -24.03 9.59 7.10
C PHE A 295 -24.46 8.17 6.69
N VAL A 296 -25.10 8.01 5.54
CA VAL A 296 -25.30 6.70 4.92
C VAL A 296 -24.80 6.81 3.50
N THR A 297 -23.65 6.19 3.23
CA THR A 297 -23.19 6.05 1.85
C THR A 297 -24.25 5.29 1.06
N PRO A 298 -24.78 5.84 -0.04
CA PRO A 298 -25.77 5.16 -0.86
C PRO A 298 -25.22 3.81 -1.30
N ILE A 299 -26.00 2.75 -1.12
CA ILE A 299 -25.71 1.44 -1.69
C ILE A 299 -25.77 1.61 -3.22
N PRO A 300 -24.70 1.30 -3.97
CA PRO A 300 -24.73 1.45 -5.42
C PRO A 300 -25.86 0.60 -6.03
N GLU A 301 -26.72 1.25 -6.81
CA GLU A 301 -27.94 0.66 -7.40
C GLU A 301 -27.65 -0.42 -8.46
N ARG A 302 -26.42 -0.43 -9.02
CA ARG A 302 -25.94 -1.47 -9.94
C ARG A 302 -24.78 -2.26 -9.33
N ARG A 303 -24.95 -3.58 -9.25
CA ARG A 303 -23.83 -4.50 -9.00
C ARG A 303 -22.83 -4.34 -10.15
N SER A 304 -21.61 -3.93 -9.82
CA SER A 304 -20.48 -3.90 -10.74
C SER A 304 -20.23 -5.31 -11.29
N GLU A 305 -20.16 -5.44 -12.61
CA GLU A 305 -19.90 -6.70 -13.30
C GLU A 305 -18.44 -7.14 -13.09
N HIS A 306 -18.20 -8.45 -13.17
CA HIS A 306 -16.85 -9.00 -13.14
C HIS A 306 -16.12 -8.68 -14.45
N VAL A 307 -14.86 -8.30 -14.35
CA VAL A 307 -14.03 -7.98 -15.51
C VAL A 307 -13.56 -9.25 -16.21
N ASP A 308 -13.86 -9.38 -17.49
CA ASP A 308 -13.35 -10.47 -18.33
C ASP A 308 -11.88 -10.22 -18.71
N TYR A 309 -10.98 -10.82 -17.93
CA TYR A 309 -9.53 -10.62 -18.05
C TYR A 309 -8.95 -11.02 -19.42
N GLU A 310 -9.49 -12.07 -20.04
CA GLU A 310 -8.99 -12.61 -21.30
C GLU A 310 -9.37 -11.71 -22.47
N SER A 311 -10.61 -11.22 -22.50
CA SER A 311 -11.09 -10.23 -23.47
C SER A 311 -10.22 -8.96 -23.43
N ASN A 312 -9.95 -8.42 -22.24
CA ASN A 312 -9.07 -7.25 -22.08
C ASN A 312 -7.62 -7.51 -22.49
N ARG A 313 -7.15 -8.77 -22.41
CA ARG A 313 -5.79 -9.16 -22.79
C ARG A 313 -5.60 -9.16 -24.30
N THR A 314 -6.54 -9.75 -25.03
CA THR A 314 -6.44 -9.96 -26.48
C THR A 314 -7.19 -8.93 -27.32
N ALA A 315 -7.76 -7.89 -26.69
CA ALA A 315 -8.54 -6.85 -27.36
C ALA A 315 -7.86 -6.19 -28.57
N LEU A 316 -6.51 -6.12 -28.57
CA LEU A 316 -5.71 -5.52 -29.64
C LEU A 316 -4.78 -6.52 -30.32
N TYR A 317 -4.93 -7.82 -30.03
CA TYR A 317 -4.05 -8.85 -30.58
C TYR A 317 -4.41 -9.13 -32.04
N ASP A 318 -3.43 -8.95 -32.92
CA ASP A 318 -3.49 -9.36 -34.30
C ASP A 318 -2.21 -10.14 -34.65
N SER A 319 -2.39 -11.31 -35.27
CA SER A 319 -1.27 -12.15 -35.69
C SER A 319 -0.47 -11.55 -36.85
N GLU A 320 -1.09 -10.70 -37.67
CA GLU A 320 -0.46 -10.09 -38.85
C GLU A 320 0.44 -8.90 -38.50
N ASN A 321 0.22 -8.28 -37.34
CA ASN A 321 1.00 -7.12 -36.90
C ASN A 321 2.45 -7.46 -36.56
N PRO A 322 3.41 -6.57 -36.88
CA PRO A 322 4.81 -6.77 -36.49
C PRO A 322 4.97 -6.67 -34.97
N ARG A 323 5.90 -7.44 -34.39
CA ARG A 323 6.08 -7.56 -32.92
C ARG A 323 6.38 -6.25 -32.17
N ASN A 324 6.87 -5.22 -32.87
CA ASN A 324 7.30 -3.93 -32.33
C ASN A 324 6.50 -2.76 -32.92
N LEU A 325 5.26 -3.02 -33.37
CA LEU A 325 4.40 -1.98 -33.93
C LEU A 325 4.25 -0.84 -32.90
N GLN A 326 4.44 0.40 -33.34
CA GLN A 326 4.19 1.60 -32.51
C GLN A 326 4.96 1.64 -31.17
N LEU A 327 6.13 0.99 -31.07
CA LEU A 327 6.89 0.85 -29.81
C LEU A 327 7.12 2.17 -29.06
N PHE A 328 7.63 3.21 -29.74
CA PHE A 328 7.95 4.49 -29.11
C PHE A 328 6.69 5.35 -28.86
N THR A 329 5.72 5.28 -29.75
CA THR A 329 4.44 5.98 -29.58
C THR A 329 3.68 5.42 -28.38
N GLU A 330 3.65 4.10 -28.23
CA GLU A 330 3.06 3.42 -27.07
C GLU A 330 3.83 3.76 -25.78
N PHE A 331 5.16 3.80 -25.83
CA PHE A 331 6.00 4.20 -24.69
C PHE A 331 5.68 5.62 -24.21
N LEU A 332 5.67 6.60 -25.13
CA LEU A 332 5.36 7.99 -24.80
C LEU A 332 3.91 8.16 -24.32
N GLN A 333 2.96 7.40 -24.88
CA GLN A 333 1.59 7.39 -24.42
C GLN A 333 1.45 6.78 -23.01
N SER A 334 2.21 5.74 -22.71
CA SER A 334 2.20 5.08 -21.39
C SER A 334 2.88 5.92 -20.30
N LEU A 335 3.87 6.72 -20.69
CA LEU A 335 4.53 7.70 -19.83
C LEU A 335 3.72 9.00 -19.66
N ASN A 336 2.63 9.18 -20.40
CA ASN A 336 1.79 10.36 -20.24
C ASN A 336 0.95 10.24 -18.95
N PRO A 337 1.12 11.13 -17.95
CA PRO A 337 0.36 11.08 -16.71
C PRO A 337 -1.04 11.70 -16.85
N VAL A 338 -1.35 12.33 -17.98
CA VAL A 338 -2.64 12.98 -18.23
C VAL A 338 -3.51 12.07 -19.10
N ASP A 339 -4.55 11.52 -18.48
CA ASP A 339 -5.57 10.75 -19.20
C ASP A 339 -6.35 11.68 -20.17
N PRO A 340 -6.36 11.37 -21.48
CA PRO A 340 -6.99 12.25 -22.48
C PRO A 340 -8.50 12.38 -22.28
N GLU A 341 -9.17 11.30 -21.86
CA GLU A 341 -10.61 11.31 -21.55
C GLU A 341 -10.91 12.23 -20.34
N ALA A 342 -10.11 12.14 -19.27
CA ALA A 342 -10.29 12.96 -18.08
C ALA A 342 -10.02 14.45 -18.36
N TRP A 343 -9.08 14.74 -19.25
CA TRP A 343 -8.79 16.10 -19.71
C TRP A 343 -9.94 16.72 -20.51
N GLN A 344 -10.53 15.93 -21.42
CA GLN A 344 -11.67 16.34 -22.25
C GLN A 344 -12.92 16.61 -21.42
N LEU A 345 -13.26 15.69 -20.51
CA LEU A 345 -14.45 15.75 -19.66
C LEU A 345 -14.30 16.70 -18.46
N GLY A 346 -13.06 17.04 -18.09
CA GLY A 346 -12.75 17.84 -16.91
C GLY A 346 -12.96 19.35 -17.13
N GLY A 347 -13.57 20.00 -16.15
CA GLY A 347 -13.60 21.46 -16.04
C GLY A 347 -12.23 22.07 -15.72
N TRP A 348 -12.15 23.41 -15.67
CA TRP A 348 -10.88 24.13 -15.50
C TRP A 348 -10.12 23.76 -14.21
N SER A 349 -10.83 23.58 -13.10
CA SER A 349 -10.25 23.16 -11.82
C SER A 349 -9.63 21.76 -11.89
N ASN A 350 -10.32 20.81 -12.53
CA ASN A 350 -9.80 19.46 -12.73
C ASN A 350 -8.55 19.50 -13.61
N ARG A 351 -8.54 20.31 -14.68
CA ARG A 351 -7.35 20.47 -15.55
C ARG A 351 -6.14 21.02 -14.80
N ILE A 352 -6.31 22.05 -13.96
CA ILE A 352 -5.21 22.56 -13.11
C ILE A 352 -4.69 21.46 -12.19
N TYR A 353 -5.60 20.71 -11.58
CA TYR A 353 -5.26 19.59 -10.72
C TYR A 353 -4.51 18.46 -11.47
N LEU A 354 -4.92 18.14 -12.70
CA LEU A 354 -4.23 17.20 -13.60
C LEU A 354 -2.81 17.67 -13.95
N ILE A 355 -2.61 18.97 -14.17
CA ILE A 355 -1.29 19.55 -14.44
C ILE A 355 -0.43 19.51 -13.17
N ALA A 356 -0.97 19.91 -12.02
CA ALA A 356 -0.22 19.97 -10.77
C ALA A 356 0.31 18.60 -10.34
N ARG A 357 -0.44 17.52 -10.58
CA ARG A 357 0.00 16.15 -10.27
C ARG A 357 0.98 15.55 -11.29
N CYS A 358 0.99 16.07 -12.52
CA CYS A 358 1.74 15.55 -13.67
C CYS A 358 3.21 15.21 -13.36
N PRO A 359 4.06 16.11 -12.81
CA PRO A 359 5.48 15.83 -12.63
C PRO A 359 5.75 14.65 -11.70
N LEU A 360 4.92 14.50 -10.66
CA LEU A 360 5.07 13.45 -9.67
C LEU A 360 4.56 12.11 -10.21
N VAL A 361 3.41 12.11 -10.88
CA VAL A 361 2.86 10.89 -11.51
C VAL A 361 3.79 10.39 -12.61
N PHE A 362 4.43 11.28 -13.37
CA PHE A 362 5.42 10.91 -14.38
C PHE A 362 6.60 10.13 -13.76
N VAL A 363 7.15 10.63 -12.65
CA VAL A 363 8.21 9.93 -11.91
C VAL A 363 7.72 8.57 -11.41
N LEU A 364 6.51 8.50 -10.86
CA LEU A 364 5.93 7.23 -10.41
C LEU A 364 5.74 6.23 -11.57
N GLN A 365 5.24 6.66 -12.72
CA GLN A 365 5.08 5.81 -13.91
C GLN A 365 6.43 5.30 -14.45
N LEU A 366 7.51 6.07 -14.31
CA LEU A 366 8.84 5.65 -14.76
C LEU A 366 9.42 4.49 -13.93
N PHE A 367 9.08 4.42 -12.64
CA PHE A 367 9.66 3.43 -11.71
C PHE A 367 8.69 2.32 -11.28
N ILE A 368 7.38 2.55 -11.32
CA ILE A 368 6.38 1.60 -10.82
C ILE A 368 5.71 0.89 -12.00
N PRO A 369 5.92 -0.43 -12.16
CA PRO A 369 5.21 -1.22 -13.15
C PRO A 369 3.71 -1.30 -12.79
N VAL A 370 2.86 -1.07 -13.79
CA VAL A 370 1.40 -1.17 -13.64
C VAL A 370 0.93 -2.49 -14.21
N VAL A 371 0.22 -3.26 -13.40
CA VAL A 371 -0.59 -4.39 -13.87
C VAL A 371 -2.01 -4.13 -13.38
N ASP A 372 -2.93 -3.89 -14.31
CA ASP A 372 -4.32 -3.59 -13.99
C ASP A 372 -5.24 -4.30 -14.98
N TYR A 373 -5.96 -5.33 -14.52
CA TYR A 373 -6.86 -6.13 -15.37
C TYR A 373 -8.10 -5.35 -15.84
N GLU A 374 -8.42 -4.21 -15.24
CA GLU A 374 -9.47 -3.31 -15.73
C GLU A 374 -9.05 -2.60 -17.04
N LYS A 375 -7.75 -2.45 -17.28
CA LYS A 375 -7.20 -1.78 -18.47
C LYS A 375 -6.95 -2.76 -19.62
N VAL A 376 -7.04 -2.22 -20.83
CA VAL A 376 -6.65 -2.93 -22.06
C VAL A 376 -5.16 -3.33 -21.99
N LYS A 377 -4.82 -4.52 -22.51
CA LYS A 377 -3.48 -5.14 -22.39
C LYS A 377 -2.98 -5.27 -20.94
N HIS A 378 -3.86 -5.15 -19.96
CA HIS A 378 -3.55 -5.10 -18.53
C HIS A 378 -2.58 -3.96 -18.14
N GLY A 379 -2.53 -2.88 -18.94
CA GLY A 379 -1.56 -1.79 -18.75
C GLY A 379 -0.15 -2.09 -19.27
N TRP A 380 0.04 -3.17 -20.04
CA TRP A 380 1.33 -3.53 -20.62
C TRP A 380 1.83 -2.49 -21.61
N SER A 381 3.09 -2.08 -21.43
CA SER A 381 3.87 -1.33 -22.40
C SER A 381 5.27 -1.93 -22.46
N LYS A 382 5.64 -2.43 -23.64
CA LYS A 382 6.87 -3.24 -23.81
C LYS A 382 8.13 -2.50 -23.38
N LEU A 383 8.35 -1.30 -23.91
CA LEU A 383 9.57 -0.53 -23.63
C LEU A 383 9.59 -0.04 -22.18
N LEU A 384 8.45 0.43 -21.68
CA LEU A 384 8.33 0.93 -20.30
C LEU A 384 8.65 -0.18 -19.29
N ASN A 385 8.05 -1.35 -19.45
CA ASN A 385 8.29 -2.47 -18.53
C ASN A 385 9.75 -2.96 -18.60
N CYS A 386 10.38 -2.96 -19.78
CA CYS A 386 11.81 -3.27 -19.91
C CYS A 386 12.69 -2.23 -19.19
N THR A 387 12.37 -0.94 -19.28
CA THR A 387 13.09 0.10 -18.52
C THR A 387 12.91 -0.07 -17.02
N GLN A 388 11.69 -0.36 -16.55
CA GLN A 388 11.37 -0.57 -15.14
C GLN A 388 12.08 -1.78 -14.53
N ILE A 389 12.27 -2.87 -15.30
CA ILE A 389 13.05 -4.05 -14.85
C ILE A 389 14.49 -3.66 -14.48
N VAL A 390 15.07 -2.69 -15.20
CA VAL A 390 16.43 -2.20 -14.95
C VAL A 390 16.44 -1.14 -13.85
N THR A 391 15.57 -0.14 -13.93
CA THR A 391 15.60 1.04 -13.06
C THR A 391 15.07 0.77 -11.66
N ASN A 392 14.04 -0.06 -11.50
CA ASN A 392 13.37 -0.24 -10.21
C ASN A 392 14.29 -0.91 -9.15
N PRO A 393 14.94 -2.06 -9.43
CA PRO A 393 15.88 -2.65 -8.47
C PRO A 393 17.05 -1.72 -8.15
N PHE A 394 17.56 -0.99 -9.15
CA PHE A 394 18.66 -0.04 -8.96
C PHE A 394 18.27 1.08 -7.97
N VAL A 395 17.09 1.69 -8.16
CA VAL A 395 16.60 2.76 -7.28
C VAL A 395 16.27 2.25 -5.89
N VAL A 396 15.56 1.12 -5.77
CA VAL A 396 15.18 0.55 -4.47
C VAL A 396 16.42 0.19 -3.64
N ILE A 397 17.40 -0.51 -4.24
CA ILE A 397 18.65 -0.88 -3.56
C ILE A 397 19.41 0.38 -3.13
N THR A 398 19.51 1.38 -4.00
CA THR A 398 20.20 2.65 -3.68
C THR A 398 19.54 3.36 -2.50
N LEU A 399 18.20 3.49 -2.50
CA LEU A 399 17.47 4.18 -1.44
C LEU A 399 17.53 3.44 -0.10
N VAL A 400 17.38 2.12 -0.12
CA VAL A 400 17.45 1.29 1.11
C VAL A 400 18.87 1.31 1.68
N HIS A 401 19.89 1.08 0.86
CA HIS A 401 21.28 1.07 1.32
C HIS A 401 21.73 2.43 1.85
N SER A 402 21.32 3.52 1.17
CA SER A 402 21.60 4.88 1.62
C SER A 402 20.89 5.16 2.95
N GLY A 403 19.61 4.78 3.08
CA GLY A 403 18.85 4.95 4.32
C GLY A 403 19.45 4.21 5.52
N VAL A 404 19.88 2.96 5.33
CA VAL A 404 20.54 2.17 6.39
C VAL A 404 21.90 2.76 6.77
N SER A 405 22.69 3.20 5.78
CA SER A 405 24.02 3.78 6.03
C SER A 405 23.96 5.16 6.68
N SER A 406 22.87 5.91 6.45
CA SER A 406 22.58 7.21 7.10
C SER A 406 23.76 8.21 7.07
N VAL A 407 24.49 8.26 5.95
CA VAL A 407 25.59 9.22 5.74
C VAL A 407 25.04 10.49 5.11
N TYR A 408 25.25 11.65 5.73
CA TYR A 408 24.70 12.93 5.26
C TYR A 408 25.79 13.90 4.83
N LYS A 409 25.57 14.58 3.69
CA LYS A 409 26.36 15.73 3.26
C LYS A 409 25.52 16.99 3.41
N SER A 410 25.94 17.85 4.32
CA SER A 410 25.17 19.01 4.72
C SER A 410 23.78 18.63 5.24
N TRP A 411 22.73 18.79 4.41
CA TRP A 411 21.33 18.59 4.75
C TRP A 411 20.67 17.39 4.05
N HIS A 412 21.31 16.78 3.04
CA HIS A 412 20.78 15.63 2.29
C HIS A 412 21.63 14.38 2.51
N ILE A 413 21.00 13.22 2.35
CA ILE A 413 21.70 11.94 2.41
C ILE A 413 22.61 11.78 1.19
N THR A 414 23.83 11.28 1.39
CA THR A 414 24.69 10.88 0.27
C THR A 414 24.20 9.55 -0.27
N LEU A 415 23.85 9.51 -1.56
CA LEU A 415 23.47 8.27 -2.21
C LEU A 415 24.70 7.37 -2.35
N ASP A 416 24.64 6.19 -1.76
CA ASP A 416 25.68 5.18 -1.87
C ASP A 416 25.33 4.19 -2.99
N PHE A 417 26.18 4.14 -4.00
CA PHE A 417 26.00 3.31 -5.19
C PHE A 417 26.82 2.00 -5.16
N SER A 418 27.60 1.76 -4.11
CA SER A 418 28.52 0.61 -4.01
C SER A 418 27.85 -0.73 -4.31
N VAL A 419 26.65 -0.95 -3.77
CA VAL A 419 25.85 -2.16 -3.98
C VAL A 419 25.00 -2.07 -5.25
N SER A 420 24.40 -0.91 -5.53
CA SER A 420 23.45 -0.77 -6.64
C SER A 420 24.10 -0.84 -8.03
N MET A 421 25.40 -0.54 -8.15
CA MET A 421 26.14 -0.70 -9.42
C MET A 421 26.18 -2.13 -9.95
N TRP A 422 25.96 -3.14 -9.10
CA TRP A 422 25.89 -4.54 -9.52
C TRP A 422 24.52 -4.94 -10.06
N SER A 423 23.45 -4.21 -9.74
CA SER A 423 22.09 -4.59 -10.16
C SER A 423 21.90 -4.63 -11.69
N PRO A 424 22.44 -3.67 -12.49
CA PRO A 424 22.30 -3.69 -13.95
C PRO A 424 22.92 -4.93 -14.59
N PHE A 425 23.94 -5.53 -13.98
CA PHE A 425 24.59 -6.72 -14.52
C PHE A 425 23.61 -7.90 -14.63
N LEU A 426 22.65 -8.01 -13.71
CA LEU A 426 21.60 -9.03 -13.75
C LEU A 426 20.34 -8.53 -14.48
N THR A 427 19.94 -7.27 -14.26
CA THR A 427 18.65 -6.77 -14.76
C THR A 427 18.69 -6.41 -16.24
N VAL A 428 19.83 -5.98 -16.80
CA VAL A 428 19.95 -5.63 -18.23
C VAL A 428 19.83 -6.87 -19.12
N PRO A 429 20.56 -7.99 -18.88
CA PRO A 429 20.36 -9.21 -19.66
C PRO A 429 18.91 -9.73 -19.57
N LEU A 430 18.31 -9.69 -18.38
CA LEU A 430 16.91 -10.08 -18.18
C LEU A 430 15.96 -9.20 -19.01
N ALA A 431 16.15 -7.89 -18.99
CA ALA A 431 15.35 -6.95 -19.78
C ALA A 431 15.51 -7.18 -21.28
N ILE A 432 16.73 -7.50 -21.77
CA ILE A 432 16.98 -7.84 -23.18
C ILE A 432 16.23 -9.11 -23.57
N VAL A 433 16.30 -10.18 -22.76
CA VAL A 433 15.59 -11.44 -23.03
C VAL A 433 14.07 -11.20 -23.09
N ILE A 434 13.54 -10.44 -22.14
CA ILE A 434 12.11 -10.08 -22.11
C ILE A 434 11.74 -9.23 -23.32
N PHE A 435 12.58 -8.28 -23.73
CA PHE A 435 12.36 -7.45 -24.91
C PHE A 435 12.32 -8.27 -26.21
N LEU A 436 13.19 -9.29 -26.34
CA LEU A 436 13.22 -10.16 -27.53
C LEU A 436 12.01 -11.10 -27.60
N HIS A 437 11.55 -11.61 -26.46
CA HIS A 437 10.43 -12.54 -26.39
C HIS A 437 9.06 -11.86 -26.46
N SER A 438 8.93 -10.63 -25.94
CA SER A 438 7.64 -9.94 -25.83
C SER A 438 7.18 -9.24 -27.11
N ARG A 439 5.87 -8.98 -27.21
CA ARG A 439 5.22 -8.18 -28.26
C ARG A 439 4.61 -6.91 -27.67
N THR A 440 4.31 -5.93 -28.52
CA THR A 440 3.57 -4.70 -28.18
C THR A 440 2.07 -4.94 -28.02
N ASP A 441 1.50 -5.78 -28.88
CA ASP A 441 0.03 -5.91 -29.03
C ASP A 441 -0.63 -6.77 -27.94
N VAL A 442 0.14 -7.69 -27.37
CA VAL A 442 -0.32 -8.62 -26.34
C VAL A 442 0.73 -8.73 -25.23
N PRO A 443 0.34 -8.66 -23.95
CA PRO A 443 1.27 -8.92 -22.86
C PRO A 443 1.82 -10.34 -22.94
N PRO A 444 3.12 -10.55 -22.65
CA PRO A 444 3.71 -11.89 -22.64
C PRO A 444 3.08 -12.76 -21.55
N SER A 445 3.16 -14.09 -21.69
CA SER A 445 2.56 -15.03 -20.73
C SER A 445 3.03 -14.81 -19.29
N TYR A 446 4.30 -14.42 -19.08
CA TYR A 446 4.84 -14.10 -17.76
C TYR A 446 4.40 -12.74 -17.20
N HIS A 447 3.86 -11.84 -18.02
CA HIS A 447 3.22 -10.61 -17.53
C HIS A 447 1.96 -10.95 -16.72
N HIS A 448 1.34 -12.09 -17.03
CA HIS A 448 0.27 -12.68 -16.25
C HIS A 448 0.77 -13.98 -15.61
N PHE A 449 1.45 -13.92 -14.48
CA PHE A 449 2.02 -15.11 -13.82
C PHE A 449 0.94 -16.18 -13.61
N HIS A 450 0.95 -17.19 -14.46
CA HIS A 450 -0.08 -18.20 -14.76
C HIS A 450 -0.98 -18.66 -13.58
N GLY A 451 -2.29 -18.73 -13.83
CA GLY A 451 -3.30 -19.28 -12.93
C GLY A 451 -4.40 -19.99 -13.74
N ASP A 452 -4.03 -21.03 -14.50
CA ASP A 452 -4.92 -21.87 -15.32
C ASP A 452 -6.08 -22.54 -14.57
N SER A 453 -6.11 -22.43 -13.25
CA SER A 453 -7.22 -22.88 -12.40
C SER A 453 -8.45 -21.96 -12.43
N LEU A 454 -8.32 -20.68 -12.85
CA LEU A 454 -9.45 -19.72 -12.90
C LEU A 454 -10.41 -19.97 -14.08
N ALA A 455 -9.92 -20.50 -15.20
CA ALA A 455 -10.79 -20.95 -16.30
C ALA A 455 -11.70 -22.12 -15.88
N ARG A 456 -11.23 -22.95 -14.92
CA ARG A 456 -12.05 -24.00 -14.29
C ARG A 456 -13.10 -23.43 -13.32
N ARG A 457 -12.82 -22.30 -12.66
CA ARG A 457 -13.75 -21.61 -11.75
C ARG A 457 -14.82 -20.80 -12.47
N HIS A 458 -14.53 -20.21 -13.62
CA HIS A 458 -15.54 -19.52 -14.45
C HIS A 458 -16.59 -20.49 -15.03
N ARG A 459 -16.23 -21.75 -15.30
CA ARG A 459 -17.21 -22.84 -15.58
C ARG A 459 -18.09 -23.19 -14.38
N THR A 460 -17.68 -22.88 -13.16
CA THR A 460 -18.57 -22.96 -11.98
C THR A 460 -19.33 -21.66 -11.72
N GLY A 461 -18.86 -20.52 -12.25
CA GLY A 461 -19.57 -19.23 -12.22
C GLY A 461 -20.75 -19.16 -13.20
N SER A 462 -20.75 -19.96 -14.28
CA SER A 462 -21.97 -20.18 -15.07
C SER A 462 -23.08 -20.83 -14.23
N ALA A 463 -22.74 -21.67 -13.24
CA ALA A 463 -23.71 -22.20 -12.30
C ALA A 463 -24.29 -21.14 -11.34
N LEU A 464 -23.57 -20.03 -11.08
CA LEU A 464 -24.09 -18.87 -10.33
C LEU A 464 -25.09 -18.04 -11.18
N ARG A 465 -24.88 -17.91 -12.50
CA ARG A 465 -25.88 -17.31 -13.40
C ARG A 465 -27.11 -18.21 -13.57
N ASP A 466 -26.91 -19.51 -13.71
CA ASP A 466 -28.01 -20.48 -13.81
C ASP A 466 -28.79 -20.61 -12.48
N CYS A 467 -28.11 -20.59 -11.33
CA CYS A 467 -28.78 -20.57 -10.02
C CYS A 467 -29.44 -19.21 -9.70
N GLY A 468 -28.82 -18.10 -10.11
CA GLY A 468 -29.41 -16.76 -10.02
C GLY A 468 -30.71 -16.67 -10.82
N HIS A 469 -30.71 -17.17 -12.06
CA HIS A 469 -31.92 -17.33 -12.86
C HIS A 469 -32.94 -18.29 -12.22
N ARG A 470 -32.49 -19.38 -11.60
CA ARG A 470 -33.39 -20.32 -10.88
C ARG A 470 -34.04 -19.66 -9.64
N ILE A 471 -33.33 -18.77 -8.93
CA ILE A 471 -33.89 -18.01 -7.79
C ILE A 471 -34.78 -16.85 -8.26
N GLN A 472 -34.44 -16.18 -9.35
CA GLN A 472 -35.26 -15.08 -9.91
C GLN A 472 -36.57 -15.62 -10.49
N SER A 473 -36.52 -16.78 -11.17
CA SER A 473 -37.69 -17.56 -11.58
C SER A 473 -38.57 -17.97 -10.39
N VAL A 474 -37.97 -18.41 -9.27
CA VAL A 474 -38.73 -18.75 -8.05
C VAL A 474 -39.33 -17.51 -7.38
N ARG A 475 -38.66 -16.36 -7.44
CA ARG A 475 -39.16 -15.08 -6.91
C ARG A 475 -40.30 -14.50 -7.73
N GLU A 476 -40.30 -14.72 -9.04
CA GLU A 476 -41.42 -14.39 -9.95
C GLU A 476 -42.58 -15.39 -9.82
N LEU A 477 -42.30 -16.67 -9.55
CA LEU A 477 -43.31 -17.70 -9.27
C LEU A 477 -43.97 -17.59 -7.89
N HIS A 478 -43.36 -16.91 -6.92
CA HIS A 478 -43.91 -16.66 -5.57
C HIS A 478 -44.20 -15.18 -5.30
N GLY A 479 -44.21 -14.34 -6.35
CA GLY A 479 -44.55 -12.92 -6.28
C GLY A 479 -46.06 -12.67 -6.22
N GLY A 480 -46.70 -13.15 -5.15
CA GLY A 480 -48.07 -12.85 -4.78
C GLY A 480 -48.16 -12.79 -3.26
N HIS A 481 -48.01 -11.59 -2.71
CA HIS A 481 -48.15 -11.20 -1.30
C HIS A 481 -47.13 -11.74 -0.28
N LEU A 482 -46.24 -10.85 0.14
CA LEU A 482 -46.00 -10.51 1.56
C LEU A 482 -45.40 -9.11 1.66
#